data_AF-A0A6N3EEL9-F1
#
_entry.id   AF-A0A6N3EEL9-F1
#
_cell.length_a   1.000
_cell.length_b   1.000
_cell.length_c   1.000
_cell.angle_alpha   90.00
_cell.angle_beta   90.00
_cell.angle_gamma   90.00
#
_symmetry.space_group_name_H-M   'P 1'
#
loop_
_entity.id
_entity.type
_entity.pdbx_description
1 polymer ?
#
loop_
_entity_poly.entity_id
_entity_poly.type
_entity_poly.pdbx_seq_one_letter_code
_entity_poly.pdbx_strand_id
1 'polypeptide(L)'
;MERLTTRDLAARTHLAPQTILNYVKEGTITPINISPDGRYYFDMSVADELITRTLLKKYPNHTAIVVLYTDEDSMKTFENTYNNYLNEEGILRIDNLTEKVSEVRERVEGNALHDRLFCIYLCEKIARKCESEIKKLKSDLPTRIMQNPKLEDRNLLLKNLNILVSDTASVMEKLNSNDKKIVQGALYWLEEQKEKILERYAMSEISALSKQLSASKNPGDHFEFPMQTKTIKNIVRKEKQSFYAESLDKALEKLKEGYQSLIKIDCSKEESIYDLLYKTRFTEQIKFYGCDNATKEINEIIRFLQDTKKKVEYGDMEVR
;
A
#
# COMPACT_ATOMS: atom_id res chain seq x y z
N MET A 1 -12.75 10.27 -15.26
CA MET A 1 -11.99 9.05 -14.91
C MET A 1 -10.52 9.39 -14.79
N GLU A 2 -9.94 9.16 -13.61
CA GLU A 2 -8.49 9.19 -13.41
C GLU A 2 -7.85 8.10 -14.29
N ARG A 3 -6.78 8.44 -15.02
CA ARG A 3 -6.06 7.48 -15.88
C ARG A 3 -4.76 7.10 -15.21
N LEU A 4 -4.59 5.82 -14.91
CA LEU A 4 -3.38 5.31 -14.28
C LEU A 4 -2.38 4.84 -15.34
N THR A 5 -1.13 5.30 -15.28
CA THR A 5 -0.06 4.68 -16.09
C THR A 5 0.32 3.31 -15.51
N THR A 6 1.07 2.48 -16.24
CA THR A 6 1.64 1.23 -15.69
C THR A 6 2.41 1.46 -14.38
N ARG A 7 3.10 2.61 -14.25
CA ARG A 7 3.85 2.97 -13.05
C ARG A 7 2.94 3.32 -11.88
N ASP A 8 1.82 4.00 -12.16
CA ASP A 8 0.82 4.37 -11.15
C ASP A 8 0.02 3.15 -10.69
N LEU A 9 -0.33 2.26 -11.62
CA LEU A 9 -0.99 1.00 -11.31
C LEU A 9 -0.10 0.07 -10.49
N ALA A 10 1.18 -0.09 -10.87
CA ALA A 10 2.17 -0.84 -10.10
C ALA A 10 2.35 -0.27 -8.68
N ALA A 11 2.39 1.06 -8.58
CA ALA A 11 2.46 1.78 -7.31
C ALA A 11 1.28 1.48 -6.39
N ARG A 12 0.05 1.47 -6.93
CA ARG A 12 -1.18 1.25 -6.17
C ARG A 12 -1.39 -0.23 -5.78
N THR A 13 -0.99 -1.15 -6.64
CA THR A 13 -1.26 -2.60 -6.48
C THR A 13 -0.11 -3.36 -5.81
N HIS A 14 1.03 -2.72 -5.54
CA HIS A 14 2.25 -3.35 -5.03
C HIS A 14 2.83 -4.44 -5.94
N LEU A 15 2.45 -4.43 -7.21
CA LEU A 15 2.99 -5.32 -8.22
C LEU A 15 4.19 -4.66 -8.91
N ALA A 16 5.14 -5.48 -9.35
CA ALA A 16 6.20 -4.97 -10.21
C ALA A 16 5.58 -4.46 -11.54
N PRO A 17 6.09 -3.36 -12.13
CA PRO A 17 5.62 -2.91 -13.45
C PRO A 17 5.66 -4.02 -14.50
N GLN A 18 6.67 -4.90 -14.44
CA GLN A 18 6.77 -6.04 -15.34
C GLN A 18 5.62 -7.05 -15.16
N THR A 19 5.15 -7.27 -13.92
CA THR A 19 4.00 -8.12 -13.64
C THR A 19 2.73 -7.56 -14.28
N ILE A 20 2.53 -6.24 -14.19
CA ILE A 20 1.40 -5.55 -14.86
C ILE A 20 1.49 -5.76 -16.38
N LEU A 21 2.65 -5.58 -16.99
CA LEU A 21 2.86 -5.78 -18.42
C LEU A 21 2.60 -7.22 -18.86
N ASN A 22 2.99 -8.21 -18.04
CA ASN A 22 2.70 -9.61 -18.31
C ASN A 22 1.20 -9.89 -18.26
N TYR A 23 0.48 -9.36 -17.27
CA TYR A 23 -0.98 -9.50 -17.19
C TYR A 23 -1.70 -8.88 -18.39
N VAL A 24 -1.19 -7.79 -18.96
CA VAL A 24 -1.73 -7.25 -20.22
C VAL A 24 -1.49 -8.22 -21.37
N LYS A 25 -0.27 -8.75 -21.52
CA LYS A 25 0.08 -9.71 -22.59
C LYS A 25 -0.72 -11.00 -22.51
N GLU A 26 -0.99 -11.46 -21.29
CA GLU A 26 -1.79 -12.66 -21.00
C GLU A 26 -3.30 -12.41 -21.11
N GLY A 27 -3.74 -11.19 -21.38
CA GLY A 27 -5.16 -10.83 -21.44
C GLY A 27 -5.87 -10.89 -20.08
N THR A 28 -5.12 -10.89 -18.97
CA THR A 28 -5.67 -10.91 -17.60
C THR A 28 -6.24 -9.55 -17.20
N ILE A 29 -5.64 -8.46 -17.68
CA ILE A 29 -6.15 -7.10 -17.49
C ILE A 29 -6.15 -6.37 -18.83
N THR A 30 -7.13 -5.48 -19.02
CA THR A 30 -7.30 -4.75 -20.28
C THR A 30 -7.03 -3.25 -20.05
N PRO A 31 -6.05 -2.65 -20.75
CA PRO A 31 -5.85 -1.21 -20.70
C PRO A 31 -7.03 -0.48 -21.37
N ILE A 32 -7.42 0.67 -20.82
CA ILE A 32 -8.46 1.52 -21.42
C ILE A 32 -7.93 2.30 -22.63
N ASN A 33 -6.61 2.49 -22.71
CA ASN A 33 -5.97 3.17 -23.83
C ASN A 33 -4.49 2.77 -23.93
N ILE A 34 -3.95 2.85 -25.15
CA ILE A 34 -2.55 2.68 -25.46
C ILE A 34 -2.11 3.94 -26.22
N SER A 35 -1.15 4.69 -25.70
CA SER A 35 -0.64 5.85 -26.41
C SER A 35 0.19 5.42 -27.64
N PRO A 36 0.38 6.33 -28.61
CA PRO A 36 1.20 6.05 -29.79
C PRO A 36 2.65 5.65 -29.47
N ASP A 37 3.20 6.09 -28.33
CA ASP A 37 4.53 5.69 -27.84
C ASP A 37 4.51 4.37 -27.04
N GLY A 38 3.40 3.64 -27.06
CA GLY A 38 3.27 2.30 -26.49
C GLY A 38 3.01 2.26 -24.98
N ARG A 39 2.61 3.38 -24.35
CA ARG A 39 2.29 3.38 -22.91
C ARG A 39 0.84 2.97 -22.68
N TYR A 40 0.65 2.11 -21.70
CA TYR A 40 -0.66 1.66 -21.26
C TYR A 40 -1.27 2.59 -20.22
N TYR A 41 -2.57 2.83 -20.35
CA TYR A 41 -3.40 3.54 -19.39
C TYR A 41 -4.52 2.62 -18.90
N PHE A 42 -4.82 2.69 -17.62
CA PHE A 42 -5.78 1.83 -16.93
C PHE A 42 -6.81 2.65 -16.16
N ASP A 43 -7.99 2.07 -16.00
CA ASP A 43 -9.01 2.55 -15.06
C ASP A 43 -8.63 2.17 -13.61
N MET A 44 -9.25 2.84 -12.64
CA MET A 44 -9.13 2.49 -11.23
C MET A 44 -9.70 1.09 -10.93
N SER A 45 -10.75 0.68 -11.65
CA SER A 45 -11.34 -0.67 -11.47
C SER A 45 -10.31 -1.80 -11.66
N VAL A 46 -9.35 -1.62 -12.58
CA VAL A 46 -8.24 -2.56 -12.79
C VAL A 46 -7.33 -2.63 -11.57
N ALA A 47 -7.14 -1.52 -10.84
CA ALA A 47 -6.38 -1.52 -9.60
C ALA A 47 -7.11 -2.33 -8.52
N ASP A 48 -8.42 -2.12 -8.37
CA ASP A 48 -9.23 -2.85 -7.39
C ASP A 48 -9.26 -4.36 -7.68
N GLU A 49 -9.37 -4.76 -8.94
CA GLU A 49 -9.25 -6.16 -9.37
C GLU A 49 -7.90 -6.79 -9.02
N LEU A 50 -6.80 -6.07 -9.27
CA LEU A 50 -5.45 -6.57 -8.99
C LEU A 50 -5.14 -6.64 -7.50
N ILE A 51 -5.61 -5.67 -6.72
CA ILE A 51 -5.55 -5.70 -5.25
C ILE A 51 -6.34 -6.92 -4.75
N THR A 52 -7.56 -7.11 -5.25
CA THR A 52 -8.45 -8.22 -4.89
C THR A 52 -7.79 -9.56 -5.18
N ARG A 53 -7.19 -9.73 -6.36
CA ARG A 53 -6.44 -10.94 -6.72
C ARG A 53 -5.26 -11.22 -5.79
N THR A 54 -4.59 -10.18 -5.32
CA THR A 54 -3.48 -10.29 -4.36
C THR A 54 -4.01 -10.69 -2.98
N LEU A 55 -5.13 -10.11 -2.55
CA LEU A 55 -5.79 -10.44 -1.29
C LEU A 55 -6.32 -11.88 -1.27
N LEU A 56 -6.93 -12.37 -2.35
CA LEU A 56 -7.39 -13.76 -2.45
C LEU A 56 -6.26 -14.77 -2.23
N LYS A 57 -5.03 -14.46 -2.69
CA LYS A 57 -3.85 -15.29 -2.42
C LYS A 57 -3.40 -15.21 -0.96
N LYS A 58 -3.59 -14.06 -0.32
CA LYS A 58 -3.15 -13.78 1.05
C LYS A 58 -4.15 -14.30 2.10
N TYR A 59 -5.44 -14.25 1.80
CA TYR A 59 -6.57 -14.60 2.66
C TYR A 59 -7.41 -15.69 1.99
N PRO A 60 -6.94 -16.94 1.95
CA PRO A 60 -7.60 -18.03 1.25
C PRO A 60 -8.84 -18.59 1.98
N ASN A 61 -9.16 -18.06 3.15
CA ASN A 61 -10.28 -18.50 4.01
C ASN A 61 -11.63 -17.96 3.50
N HIS A 62 -11.90 -18.14 2.21
CA HIS A 62 -13.15 -17.78 1.56
C HIS A 62 -13.98 -19.03 1.31
N THR A 63 -15.25 -19.02 1.74
CA THR A 63 -16.24 -20.03 1.35
C THR A 63 -17.31 -19.39 0.46
N ALA A 64 -17.49 -19.95 -0.74
CA ALA A 64 -18.59 -19.59 -1.63
C ALA A 64 -19.83 -20.41 -1.28
N ILE A 65 -20.91 -19.75 -0.91
CA ILE A 65 -22.20 -20.34 -0.56
C ILE A 65 -23.09 -20.24 -1.79
N VAL A 66 -23.24 -21.35 -2.49
CA VAL A 66 -24.03 -21.42 -3.71
C VAL A 66 -25.44 -21.90 -3.36
N VAL A 67 -26.44 -21.10 -3.70
CA VAL A 67 -27.86 -21.42 -3.49
C VAL A 67 -28.51 -21.63 -4.84
N LEU A 68 -28.99 -22.85 -5.05
CA LEU A 68 -29.70 -23.26 -6.25
C LEU A 68 -31.20 -23.14 -5.97
N TYR A 69 -31.88 -22.25 -6.68
CA TYR A 69 -33.29 -21.94 -6.46
C TYR A 69 -34.07 -21.92 -7.78
N THR A 70 -35.37 -22.19 -7.71
CA THR A 70 -36.30 -22.11 -8.85
C THR A 70 -37.33 -21.00 -8.69
N ASP A 71 -37.50 -20.49 -7.48
CA ASP A 71 -38.43 -19.42 -7.15
C ASP A 71 -37.79 -18.39 -6.20
N GLU A 72 -38.14 -17.12 -6.41
CA GLU A 72 -37.52 -16.00 -5.70
C GLU A 72 -37.92 -15.91 -4.22
N ASP A 73 -39.09 -16.44 -3.84
CA ASP A 73 -39.58 -16.35 -2.46
C ASP A 73 -38.83 -17.32 -1.54
N SER A 74 -38.52 -18.52 -2.02
CA SER A 74 -37.70 -19.50 -1.31
C SER A 74 -36.24 -19.06 -1.23
N MET A 75 -35.71 -18.41 -2.27
CA MET A 75 -34.40 -17.77 -2.21
C MET A 75 -34.33 -16.66 -1.15
N LYS A 76 -35.34 -15.78 -1.07
CA LYS A 76 -35.40 -14.74 -0.02
C LYS A 76 -35.51 -15.34 1.38
N THR A 77 -36.32 -16.39 1.54
CA THR A 77 -36.49 -17.09 2.81
C THR A 77 -35.17 -17.72 3.28
N PHE A 78 -34.46 -18.37 2.36
CA PHE A 78 -33.11 -18.88 2.60
C PHE A 78 -32.16 -17.75 2.99
N GLU A 79 -32.10 -16.68 2.21
CA GLU A 79 -31.16 -15.58 2.45
C GLU A 79 -31.38 -14.92 3.81
N ASN A 80 -32.63 -14.69 4.21
CA ASN A 80 -32.96 -14.15 5.53
C ASN A 80 -32.52 -15.08 6.65
N THR A 81 -32.81 -16.37 6.53
CA THR A 81 -32.42 -17.39 7.51
C THR A 81 -30.90 -17.48 7.62
N TYR A 82 -30.22 -17.47 6.48
CA TYR A 82 -28.77 -17.54 6.42
C TYR A 82 -28.10 -16.29 6.99
N ASN A 83 -28.64 -15.10 6.70
CA ASN A 83 -28.14 -13.86 7.28
C ASN A 83 -28.24 -13.85 8.81
N ASN A 84 -29.33 -14.39 9.37
CA ASN A 84 -29.47 -14.51 10.82
C ASN A 84 -28.39 -15.46 11.39
N TYR A 85 -28.18 -16.61 10.77
CA TYR A 85 -27.11 -17.54 11.14
C TYR A 85 -25.73 -16.88 11.10
N LEU A 86 -25.39 -16.16 10.01
CA LEU A 86 -24.11 -15.45 9.90
C LEU A 86 -23.93 -14.41 11.00
N ASN A 87 -25.00 -13.70 11.36
CA ASN A 87 -24.97 -12.71 12.44
C ASN A 87 -24.78 -13.37 13.82
N GLU A 88 -25.46 -14.49 14.09
CA GLU A 88 -25.34 -15.24 15.34
C GLU A 88 -23.94 -15.82 15.53
N GLU A 89 -23.35 -16.37 14.46
CA GLU A 89 -22.00 -16.95 14.48
C GLU A 89 -20.88 -15.91 14.30
N GLY A 90 -21.22 -14.64 14.04
CA GLY A 90 -20.25 -13.58 13.80
C GLY A 90 -19.44 -13.75 12.50
N ILE A 91 -19.99 -14.44 11.50
CA ILE A 91 -19.34 -14.71 10.21
C ILE A 91 -19.54 -13.52 9.27
N LEU A 92 -18.43 -13.05 8.67
CA LEU A 92 -18.47 -11.93 7.74
C LEU A 92 -19.02 -12.36 6.37
N ARG A 93 -20.10 -11.70 5.92
CA ARG A 93 -20.63 -11.84 4.54
C ARG A 93 -20.03 -10.79 3.61
N ILE A 94 -19.41 -11.23 2.51
CA ILE A 94 -18.94 -10.38 1.40
C ILE A 94 -19.24 -11.08 0.07
N ASP A 95 -20.25 -10.60 -0.64
CA ASP A 95 -20.66 -11.19 -1.92
C ASP A 95 -19.77 -10.74 -3.09
N ASN A 96 -19.26 -9.51 -3.02
CA ASN A 96 -18.35 -8.94 -4.01
C ASN A 96 -17.10 -8.37 -3.34
N LEU A 97 -16.01 -9.15 -3.35
CA LEU A 97 -14.77 -8.73 -2.71
C LEU A 97 -14.15 -7.50 -3.40
N THR A 98 -14.25 -7.39 -4.73
CA THR A 98 -13.70 -6.24 -5.47
C THR A 98 -14.38 -4.95 -5.06
N GLU A 99 -15.71 -4.97 -4.97
CA GLU A 99 -16.49 -3.82 -4.49
C GLU A 99 -16.16 -3.50 -3.04
N LYS A 100 -15.99 -4.53 -2.18
CA LYS A 100 -15.59 -4.33 -0.78
C LYS A 100 -14.21 -3.67 -0.68
N VAL A 101 -13.27 -4.09 -1.51
CA VAL A 101 -11.92 -3.50 -1.59
C VAL A 101 -12.00 -2.04 -2.03
N SER A 102 -12.80 -1.74 -3.06
CA SER A 102 -13.01 -0.36 -3.53
C SER A 102 -13.61 0.52 -2.44
N GLU A 103 -14.67 0.05 -1.76
CA GLU A 103 -15.33 0.77 -0.67
C GLU A 103 -14.36 1.09 0.47
N VAL A 104 -13.54 0.11 0.88
CA VAL A 104 -12.56 0.29 1.95
C VAL A 104 -11.42 1.20 1.49
N ARG A 105 -10.94 1.07 0.25
CA ARG A 105 -9.92 1.95 -0.32
C ARG A 105 -10.40 3.40 -0.31
N GLU A 106 -11.59 3.68 -0.84
CA GLU A 106 -12.17 5.02 -0.88
C GLU A 106 -12.33 5.60 0.51
N ARG A 107 -12.76 4.79 1.48
CA ARG A 107 -12.85 5.20 2.88
C ARG A 107 -11.48 5.55 3.49
N VAL A 108 -10.44 4.79 3.18
CA VAL A 108 -9.07 5.07 3.64
C VAL A 108 -8.53 6.33 2.97
N GLU A 109 -8.69 6.46 1.64
CA GLU A 109 -8.23 7.62 0.86
C GLU A 109 -9.00 8.90 1.19
N GLY A 110 -10.27 8.81 1.57
CA GLY A 110 -11.09 9.93 1.99
C GLY A 110 -10.96 10.32 3.47
N ASN A 111 -10.10 9.63 4.24
CA ASN A 111 -10.00 9.85 5.68
C ASN A 111 -8.98 10.96 6.02
N ALA A 112 -9.46 12.12 6.46
CA ALA A 112 -8.61 13.25 6.87
C ALA A 112 -7.58 12.90 7.97
N LEU A 113 -7.95 12.02 8.91
CA LEU A 113 -7.02 11.56 9.94
C LEU A 113 -5.91 10.70 9.33
N HIS A 114 -6.23 9.89 8.32
CA HIS A 114 -5.24 9.11 7.58
C HIS A 114 -4.23 10.01 6.87
N ASP A 115 -4.70 11.04 6.17
CA ASP A 115 -3.85 12.06 5.51
C ASP A 115 -2.94 12.77 6.53
N ARG A 116 -3.51 13.16 7.68
CA ARG A 116 -2.76 13.81 8.76
C ARG A 116 -1.67 12.90 9.31
N LEU A 117 -1.99 11.64 9.62
CA LEU A 117 -1.03 10.65 10.11
C LEU A 117 0.06 10.39 9.08
N PHE A 118 -0.30 10.33 7.79
CA PHE A 118 0.66 10.18 6.71
C PHE A 118 1.62 11.38 6.63
N CYS A 119 1.12 12.60 6.76
CA CYS A 119 1.95 13.80 6.77
C CYS A 119 2.90 13.84 7.97
N ILE A 120 2.43 13.46 9.17
CA ILE A 120 3.28 13.35 10.38
C ILE A 120 4.41 12.34 10.13
N TYR A 121 4.06 11.15 9.63
CA TYR A 121 5.01 10.10 9.29
C TYR A 121 6.08 10.58 8.30
N LEU A 122 5.67 11.29 7.25
CA LEU A 122 6.58 11.85 6.25
C LEU A 122 7.54 12.88 6.85
N CYS A 123 7.02 13.82 7.65
CA CYS A 123 7.83 14.83 8.34
C CYS A 123 8.93 14.16 9.18
N GLU A 124 8.58 13.18 10.01
CA GLU A 124 9.56 12.45 10.82
C GLU A 124 10.59 11.71 9.97
N LYS A 125 10.14 11.02 8.92
CA LYS A 125 11.01 10.21 8.06
C LYS A 125 12.00 11.07 7.28
N ILE A 126 11.56 12.23 6.79
CA ILE A 126 12.41 13.19 6.09
C ILE A 126 13.41 13.82 7.07
N ALA A 127 12.97 14.21 8.26
CA ALA A 127 13.85 14.76 9.30
C ALA A 127 14.96 13.76 9.68
N ARG A 128 14.61 12.48 9.91
CA ARG A 128 15.60 11.42 10.21
C ARG A 128 16.61 11.20 9.07
N LYS A 129 16.17 11.26 7.81
CA LYS A 129 17.08 11.15 6.66
C LYS A 129 18.04 12.34 6.57
N CYS A 130 17.52 13.55 6.76
CA CYS A 130 18.32 14.77 6.78
C CYS A 130 19.37 14.72 7.91
N GLU A 131 18.95 14.35 9.12
CA GLU A 131 19.83 14.22 10.28
C GLU A 131 20.91 13.16 10.04
N SER A 132 20.54 12.00 9.48
CA SER A 132 21.50 10.95 9.15
C SER A 132 22.56 11.41 8.15
N GLU A 133 22.19 12.24 7.18
CA GLU A 133 23.15 12.74 6.18
C GLU A 133 24.04 13.84 6.75
N ILE A 134 23.50 14.74 7.57
CA ILE A 134 24.31 15.73 8.31
C ILE A 134 25.28 15.01 9.25
N LYS A 135 24.86 13.93 9.90
CA LYS A 135 25.74 13.13 10.77
C LYS A 135 26.89 12.50 9.99
N LYS A 136 26.63 11.97 8.79
CA LYS A 136 27.68 11.46 7.89
C LYS A 136 28.63 12.56 7.42
N LEU A 137 28.08 13.70 7.02
CA LEU A 137 28.88 14.86 6.61
C LEU A 137 29.81 15.33 7.74
N LYS A 138 29.31 15.36 8.98
CA LYS A 138 30.12 15.67 10.18
C LYS A 138 31.20 14.62 10.44
N SER A 139 30.93 13.34 10.22
CA SER A 139 31.96 12.29 10.36
C SER A 139 33.05 12.34 9.28
N ASP A 140 32.78 12.98 8.13
CA ASP A 140 33.75 13.16 7.05
C ASP A 140 34.69 14.36 7.27
N LEU A 141 34.33 15.29 8.17
CA LEU A 141 35.14 16.47 8.48
C LEU A 141 36.56 16.11 8.93
N PRO A 142 36.78 15.17 9.88
CA PRO A 142 38.11 14.69 10.24
C PRO A 142 38.95 14.25 9.05
N THR A 143 38.39 13.39 8.19
CA THR A 143 39.07 12.86 7.00
C THR A 143 39.47 13.99 6.06
N ARG A 144 38.58 14.96 5.82
CA ARG A 144 38.84 16.11 4.95
C ARG A 144 39.98 16.98 5.46
N ILE A 145 40.05 17.22 6.77
CA ILE A 145 41.14 17.99 7.39
C ILE A 145 42.45 17.22 7.25
N MET A 146 42.46 15.95 7.63
CA MET A 146 43.67 15.11 7.67
C MET A 146 44.27 14.84 6.28
N GLN A 147 43.44 14.79 5.24
CA GLN A 147 43.85 14.63 3.85
C GLN A 147 44.42 15.92 3.24
N ASN A 148 44.35 17.07 3.92
CA ASN A 148 44.93 18.30 3.38
C ASN A 148 46.48 18.17 3.34
N PRO A 149 47.11 18.30 2.16
CA PRO A 149 48.55 18.13 2.03
C PRO A 149 49.35 19.21 2.75
N LYS A 150 48.75 20.40 2.98
CA LYS A 150 49.38 21.55 3.64
C LYS A 150 49.25 21.52 5.16
N LEU A 151 48.65 20.47 5.72
CA LEU A 151 48.49 20.32 7.16
C LEU A 151 49.83 19.95 7.82
N GLU A 152 50.27 20.78 8.76
CA GLU A 152 51.58 20.69 9.39
C GLU A 152 51.56 19.76 10.61
N ASP A 153 50.66 19.99 11.58
CA ASP A 153 50.59 19.19 12.81
C ASP A 153 49.40 18.21 12.83
N ARG A 154 49.56 17.12 12.07
CA ARG A 154 48.59 16.02 11.99
C ARG A 154 48.36 15.34 13.35
N ASN A 155 49.39 15.22 14.17
CA ASN A 155 49.32 14.50 15.44
C ASN A 155 48.53 15.26 16.50
N LEU A 156 48.68 16.59 16.54
CA LEU A 156 47.87 17.45 17.42
C LEU A 156 46.39 17.39 17.03
N LEU A 157 46.08 17.47 15.73
CA LEU A 157 44.69 17.34 15.26
C LEU A 157 44.13 15.96 15.59
N LEU A 158 44.84 14.88 15.31
CA LEU A 158 44.41 13.51 15.67
C LEU A 158 43.99 13.37 17.13
N LYS A 159 44.72 14.00 18.06
CA LYS A 159 44.41 13.97 19.50
C LYS A 159 43.18 14.81 19.89
N ASN A 160 42.79 15.77 19.06
CA ASN A 160 41.70 16.72 19.37
C ASN A 160 40.51 16.62 18.39
N LEU A 161 40.56 15.75 17.38
CA LEU A 161 39.54 15.60 16.33
C LEU A 161 38.14 15.31 16.89
N ASN A 162 38.06 14.49 17.93
CA ASN A 162 36.78 14.08 18.55
C ASN A 162 36.06 15.23 19.25
N ILE A 163 36.79 16.28 19.66
CA ILE A 163 36.22 17.46 20.33
C ILE A 163 36.19 18.70 19.42
N LEU A 164 36.77 18.62 18.21
CA LEU A 164 36.86 19.75 17.28
C LEU A 164 35.48 20.34 16.92
N VAL A 165 34.45 19.50 16.83
CA VAL A 165 33.09 19.93 16.48
C VAL A 165 32.31 20.46 17.68
N SER A 166 32.63 19.99 18.90
CA SER A 166 31.94 20.38 20.14
C SER A 166 32.62 21.53 20.88
N ASP A 167 33.93 21.69 20.73
CA ASP A 167 34.77 22.72 21.36
C ASP A 167 35.81 23.25 20.37
N THR A 168 35.30 23.89 19.32
CA THR A 168 36.13 24.43 18.23
C THR A 168 37.18 25.42 18.73
N ALA A 169 36.82 26.29 19.68
CA ALA A 169 37.68 27.37 20.16
C ALA A 169 38.96 26.83 20.82
N SER A 170 38.82 25.86 21.74
CA SER A 170 39.95 25.22 22.43
C SER A 170 40.91 24.50 21.48
N VAL A 171 40.38 23.83 20.45
CA VAL A 171 41.23 23.19 19.44
C VAL A 171 41.94 24.22 18.57
N MET A 172 41.24 25.28 18.18
CA MET A 172 41.77 26.36 17.36
C MET A 172 42.89 27.16 18.05
N GLU A 173 42.91 27.26 19.38
CA GLU A 173 43.98 27.93 20.12
C GLU A 173 45.32 27.19 20.02
N LYS A 174 45.30 25.86 19.97
CA LYS A 174 46.49 24.99 19.95
C LYS A 174 47.19 24.91 18.59
N LEU A 175 46.49 25.28 17.51
CA LEU A 175 46.98 25.16 16.13
C LEU A 175 47.89 26.33 15.74
N ASN A 176 48.82 26.09 14.82
CA ASN A 176 49.56 27.17 14.16
C ASN A 176 48.65 27.94 13.18
N SER A 177 49.10 29.11 12.72
CA SER A 177 48.31 29.99 11.83
C SER A 177 47.89 29.35 10.51
N ASN A 178 48.66 28.41 9.97
CA ASN A 178 48.34 27.73 8.70
C ASN A 178 47.27 26.64 8.93
N ASP A 179 47.45 25.78 9.92
CA ASP A 179 46.48 24.73 10.29
C ASP A 179 45.15 25.32 10.76
N LYS A 180 45.15 26.47 11.46
CA LYS A 180 43.93 27.23 11.77
C LYS A 180 43.12 27.57 10.52
N LYS A 181 43.79 28.06 9.45
CA LYS A 181 43.11 28.39 8.19
C LYS A 181 42.54 27.15 7.51
N ILE A 182 43.26 26.02 7.55
CA ILE A 182 42.80 24.75 6.99
C ILE A 182 41.53 24.27 7.71
N VAL A 183 41.56 24.25 9.05
CA VAL A 183 40.42 23.83 9.87
C VAL A 183 39.23 24.77 9.70
N GLN A 184 39.44 26.09 9.70
CA GLN A 184 38.39 27.07 9.40
C GLN A 184 37.76 26.86 8.02
N GLY A 185 38.57 26.63 6.98
CA GLY A 185 38.06 26.35 5.64
C GLY A 185 37.24 25.07 5.58
N ALA A 186 37.64 24.03 6.31
CA ALA A 186 36.88 22.78 6.41
C ALA A 186 35.55 22.96 7.16
N LEU A 187 35.53 23.76 8.23
CA LEU A 187 34.31 24.11 8.98
C LEU A 187 33.36 24.98 8.14
N TYR A 188 33.88 25.94 7.38
CA TYR A 188 33.07 26.73 6.45
C TYR A 188 32.42 25.85 5.39
N TRP A 189 33.20 24.96 4.77
CA TRP A 189 32.66 23.97 3.84
C TRP A 189 31.58 23.09 4.48
N LEU A 190 31.78 22.64 5.73
CA LEU A 190 30.80 21.83 6.45
C LEU A 190 29.46 22.56 6.59
N GLU A 191 29.47 23.83 6.99
CA GLU A 191 28.24 24.62 7.11
C GLU A 191 27.58 24.86 5.75
N GLU A 192 28.36 25.17 4.70
CA GLU A 192 27.82 25.33 3.33
C GLU A 192 27.15 24.04 2.82
N GLN A 193 27.75 22.87 3.06
CA GLN A 193 27.16 21.59 2.68
C GLN A 193 25.92 21.25 3.52
N LYS A 194 25.93 21.60 4.81
CA LYS A 194 24.78 21.42 5.69
C LYS A 194 23.58 22.24 5.23
N GLU A 195 23.79 23.50 4.82
CA GLU A 195 22.73 24.33 4.22
C GLU A 195 22.16 23.68 2.96
N LYS A 196 23.02 23.21 2.04
CA LYS A 196 22.58 22.49 0.82
C LYS A 196 21.76 21.23 1.14
N ILE A 197 22.13 20.48 2.18
CA ILE A 197 21.35 19.31 2.63
C ILE A 197 19.98 19.75 3.15
N LEU A 198 19.93 20.79 3.99
CA LEU A 198 18.69 21.33 4.56
C LEU A 198 17.73 21.83 3.47
N GLU A 199 18.24 22.54 2.45
CA GLU A 199 17.47 23.00 1.29
C GLU A 199 16.93 21.84 0.46
N ARG A 200 17.78 20.84 0.15
CA ARG A 200 17.37 19.68 -0.65
C ARG A 200 16.24 18.88 0.02
N TYR A 201 16.22 18.85 1.36
CA TYR A 201 15.16 18.25 2.17
C TYR A 201 14.06 19.23 2.61
N ALA A 202 14.13 20.50 2.17
CA ALA A 202 13.18 21.56 2.49
C ALA A 202 12.84 21.66 4.00
N MET A 203 13.85 21.56 4.86
CA MET A 203 13.64 21.40 6.31
C MET A 203 12.90 22.57 6.98
N SER A 204 12.96 23.78 6.41
CA SER A 204 12.16 24.93 6.83
C SER A 204 10.66 24.67 6.65
N GLU A 205 10.28 24.19 5.48
CA GLU A 205 8.90 23.83 5.12
C GLU A 205 8.42 22.64 5.96
N ILE A 206 9.27 21.62 6.14
CA ILE A 206 8.94 20.45 6.98
C ILE A 206 8.65 20.87 8.42
N SER A 207 9.46 21.77 8.96
CA SER A 207 9.28 22.30 10.31
C SER A 207 7.98 23.11 10.43
N ALA A 208 7.62 23.88 9.39
CA ALA A 208 6.36 24.63 9.35
C ALA A 208 5.15 23.69 9.29
N LEU A 209 5.18 22.68 8.42
CA LEU A 209 4.11 21.67 8.32
C LEU A 209 3.97 20.88 9.63
N SER A 210 5.08 20.47 10.24
CA SER A 210 5.04 19.77 11.54
C SER A 210 4.37 20.61 12.63
N LYS A 211 4.61 21.93 12.65
CA LYS A 211 3.93 22.85 13.58
C LYS A 211 2.44 22.96 13.28
N GLN A 212 2.06 23.10 12.01
CA GLN A 212 0.65 23.13 11.58
C GLN A 212 -0.08 21.84 11.99
N LEU A 213 0.52 20.68 11.71
CA LEU A 213 -0.02 19.37 12.09
C LEU A 213 -0.20 19.22 13.60
N SER A 214 0.70 19.80 14.41
CA SER A 214 0.57 19.77 15.88
C SER A 214 -0.48 20.75 16.42
N ALA A 215 -0.74 21.85 15.71
CA ALA A 215 -1.66 22.90 16.14
C ALA A 215 -3.13 22.61 15.76
N SER A 216 -3.37 21.83 14.69
CA SER A 216 -4.72 21.47 14.29
C SER A 216 -5.40 20.55 15.32
N LYS A 217 -6.56 20.98 15.82
CA LYS A 217 -7.42 20.22 16.72
C LYS A 217 -8.62 19.60 16.01
N ASN A 218 -8.86 19.96 14.75
CA ASN A 218 -10.01 19.47 14.00
C ASN A 218 -9.65 18.15 13.29
N PRO A 219 -10.36 17.04 13.59
CA PRO A 219 -10.10 15.76 12.94
C PRO A 219 -10.49 15.72 11.45
N GLY A 220 -11.29 16.69 10.97
CA GLY A 220 -11.70 16.80 9.56
C GLY A 220 -10.74 17.60 8.66
N ASP A 221 -9.65 18.13 9.21
CA ASP A 221 -8.68 18.89 8.41
C ASP A 221 -7.86 17.94 7.52
N HIS A 222 -8.01 18.08 6.20
CA HIS A 222 -7.14 17.39 5.24
C HIS A 222 -5.81 18.13 5.13
N PHE A 223 -4.71 17.36 5.17
CA PHE A 223 -3.37 17.87 4.99
C PHE A 223 -2.78 17.28 3.72
N GLU A 224 -2.37 18.16 2.81
CA GLU A 224 -1.52 17.77 1.69
C GLU A 224 -0.06 18.05 2.03
N PHE A 225 0.83 17.18 1.55
CA PHE A 225 2.25 17.37 1.68
C PHE A 225 2.74 18.31 0.56
N PRO A 226 3.08 19.59 0.84
CA PRO A 226 3.19 20.60 -0.21
C PRO A 226 4.54 20.57 -0.95
N MET A 227 5.59 19.99 -0.36
CA MET A 227 6.97 20.20 -0.83
C MET A 227 7.28 19.44 -2.14
N GLN A 228 7.88 20.15 -3.09
CA GLN A 228 7.99 19.70 -4.49
C GLN A 228 9.42 19.33 -4.93
N THR A 229 10.42 19.32 -4.04
CA THR A 229 11.80 18.99 -4.44
C THR A 229 11.87 17.56 -5.01
N LYS A 230 12.77 17.31 -5.97
CA LYS A 230 12.91 15.99 -6.61
C LYS A 230 13.16 14.87 -5.58
N THR A 231 13.98 15.15 -4.57
CA THR A 231 14.29 14.23 -3.48
C THR A 231 13.05 13.91 -2.66
N ILE A 232 12.30 14.93 -2.26
CA ILE A 232 11.09 14.77 -1.46
C ILE A 232 10.01 14.05 -2.26
N LYS A 233 9.74 14.44 -3.51
CA LYS A 233 8.78 13.77 -4.40
C LYS A 233 9.04 12.26 -4.49
N ASN A 234 10.30 11.86 -4.60
CA ASN A 234 10.67 10.45 -4.63
C ASN A 234 10.41 9.73 -3.30
N ILE A 235 10.67 10.41 -2.16
CA ILE A 235 10.35 9.87 -0.83
C ILE A 235 8.85 9.75 -0.68
N VAL A 236 8.10 10.86 -0.80
CA VAL A 236 6.64 10.90 -0.68
C VAL A 236 6.00 9.82 -1.56
N ARG A 237 6.40 9.71 -2.82
CA ARG A 237 5.86 8.68 -3.73
C ARG A 237 6.08 7.25 -3.20
N LYS A 238 7.28 6.93 -2.72
CA LYS A 238 7.59 5.57 -2.19
C LYS A 238 6.84 5.28 -0.89
N GLU A 239 6.75 6.28 -0.02
CA GLU A 239 6.11 6.14 1.29
C GLU A 239 4.59 6.11 1.19
N LYS A 240 3.99 6.94 0.33
CA LYS A 240 2.55 6.99 0.08
C LYS A 240 2.04 5.60 -0.26
N GLN A 241 2.72 4.94 -1.18
CA GLN A 241 2.41 3.57 -1.59
C GLN A 241 2.39 2.60 -0.40
N SER A 242 3.48 2.54 0.37
CA SER A 242 3.59 1.59 1.49
C SER A 242 2.57 1.88 2.59
N PHE A 243 2.34 3.16 2.88
CA PHE A 243 1.41 3.60 3.92
C PHE A 243 -0.05 3.26 3.56
N TYR A 244 -0.47 3.47 2.31
CA TYR A 244 -1.80 3.05 1.87
C TYR A 244 -1.97 1.54 1.86
N ALA A 245 -0.97 0.77 1.38
CA ALA A 245 -1.01 -0.69 1.43
C ALA A 245 -1.24 -1.22 2.85
N GLU A 246 -0.43 -0.74 3.80
CA GLU A 246 -0.51 -1.19 5.19
C GLU A 246 -1.86 -0.80 5.81
N SER A 247 -2.41 0.35 5.45
CA SER A 247 -3.70 0.82 5.95
C SER A 247 -4.86 0.02 5.40
N LEU A 248 -4.85 -0.25 4.10
CA LEU A 248 -5.83 -1.10 3.43
C LEU A 248 -5.77 -2.53 3.97
N ASP A 249 -4.56 -3.06 4.16
CA ASP A 249 -4.34 -4.40 4.70
C ASP A 249 -4.88 -4.55 6.13
N LYS A 250 -4.63 -3.55 6.99
CA LYS A 250 -5.19 -3.49 8.34
C LYS A 250 -6.72 -3.38 8.33
N ALA A 251 -7.26 -2.56 7.44
CA ALA A 251 -8.72 -2.40 7.31
C ALA A 251 -9.41 -3.68 6.84
N LEU A 252 -8.70 -4.51 6.08
CA LEU A 252 -9.18 -5.80 5.56
C LEU A 252 -8.68 -7.00 6.39
N GLU A 253 -8.09 -6.77 7.56
CA GLU A 253 -7.48 -7.84 8.36
C GLU A 253 -8.50 -8.90 8.81
N LYS A 254 -9.77 -8.50 9.02
CA LYS A 254 -10.87 -9.43 9.32
C LYS A 254 -11.06 -10.52 8.26
N LEU A 255 -10.64 -10.28 7.01
CA LEU A 255 -10.70 -11.32 5.97
C LEU A 255 -9.82 -12.55 6.30
N LYS A 256 -8.82 -12.40 7.19
CA LYS A 256 -7.98 -13.52 7.67
C LYS A 256 -8.80 -14.54 8.47
N GLU A 257 -9.75 -14.06 9.26
CA GLU A 257 -10.64 -14.89 10.09
C GLU A 257 -11.58 -15.72 9.22
N GLY A 258 -11.77 -15.28 7.97
CA GLY A 258 -12.57 -15.93 6.95
C GLY A 258 -13.81 -15.12 6.63
N TYR A 259 -14.33 -15.32 5.42
CA TYR A 259 -15.57 -14.68 4.99
C TYR A 259 -16.34 -15.61 4.05
N GLN A 260 -17.64 -15.35 3.94
CA GLN A 260 -18.54 -16.11 3.09
C GLN A 260 -19.19 -15.20 2.06
N SER A 261 -19.38 -15.71 0.84
CA SER A 261 -20.09 -15.00 -0.23
C SER A 261 -21.34 -15.78 -0.62
N LEU A 262 -22.48 -15.11 -0.75
CA LEU A 262 -23.70 -15.73 -1.23
C LEU A 262 -23.81 -15.61 -2.75
N ILE A 263 -23.82 -16.75 -3.44
CA ILE A 263 -23.98 -16.87 -4.89
C ILE A 263 -25.36 -17.47 -5.15
N LYS A 264 -26.25 -16.66 -5.71
CA LYS A 264 -27.62 -17.05 -6.05
C LYS A 264 -27.65 -17.53 -7.51
N ILE A 265 -28.12 -18.75 -7.74
CA ILE A 265 -28.19 -19.39 -9.06
C ILE A 265 -29.64 -19.77 -9.33
N ASP A 266 -30.25 -19.06 -10.27
CA ASP A 266 -31.63 -19.31 -10.72
C ASP A 266 -31.63 -20.48 -11.70
N CYS A 267 -32.03 -21.65 -11.22
CA CYS A 267 -32.05 -22.89 -11.99
C CYS A 267 -33.09 -22.88 -13.11
N SER A 268 -33.98 -21.89 -13.17
CA SER A 268 -34.91 -21.70 -14.29
C SER A 268 -34.27 -21.02 -15.50
N LYS A 269 -33.09 -20.42 -15.34
CA LYS A 269 -32.37 -19.69 -16.39
C LYS A 269 -31.14 -20.44 -16.88
N GLU A 270 -31.08 -20.68 -18.19
CA GLU A 270 -29.95 -21.37 -18.84
C GLU A 270 -28.60 -20.64 -18.64
N GLU A 271 -28.62 -19.31 -18.60
CA GLU A 271 -27.42 -18.48 -18.37
C GLU A 271 -26.77 -18.70 -16.99
N SER A 272 -27.50 -19.27 -16.03
CA SER A 272 -27.04 -19.44 -14.64
C SER A 272 -25.86 -20.40 -14.50
N ILE A 273 -25.61 -21.24 -15.52
CA ILE A 273 -24.42 -22.08 -15.64
C ILE A 273 -23.13 -21.24 -15.73
N TYR A 274 -23.16 -20.18 -16.54
CA TYR A 274 -22.01 -19.29 -16.71
C TYR A 274 -21.74 -18.49 -15.43
N ASP A 275 -22.82 -18.05 -14.77
CA ASP A 275 -22.75 -17.37 -13.48
C ASP A 275 -22.10 -18.24 -12.41
N LEU A 276 -22.47 -19.51 -12.31
CA LEU A 276 -21.88 -20.45 -11.36
C LEU A 276 -20.38 -20.61 -11.60
N LEU A 277 -19.96 -20.88 -12.83
CA LEU A 277 -18.54 -21.03 -13.18
C LEU A 277 -17.76 -19.74 -12.93
N TYR A 278 -18.30 -18.60 -13.37
CA TYR A 278 -17.63 -17.31 -13.26
C TYR A 278 -17.47 -16.87 -11.80
N LYS A 279 -18.53 -16.99 -10.99
CA LYS A 279 -18.55 -16.54 -9.59
C LYS A 279 -17.75 -17.46 -8.65
N THR A 280 -17.55 -18.72 -9.02
CA THR A 280 -16.76 -19.69 -8.21
C THR A 280 -15.32 -19.88 -8.69
N ARG A 281 -14.90 -19.26 -9.80
CA ARG A 281 -13.58 -19.52 -10.45
C ARG A 281 -12.38 -19.34 -9.52
N PHE A 282 -12.42 -18.38 -8.59
CA PHE A 282 -11.30 -18.06 -7.70
C PHE A 282 -11.45 -18.59 -6.26
N THR A 283 -12.50 -19.37 -5.99
CA THR A 283 -12.75 -19.92 -4.65
C THR A 283 -12.34 -21.38 -4.58
N GLU A 284 -11.68 -21.76 -3.48
CA GLU A 284 -11.27 -23.15 -3.22
C GLU A 284 -12.31 -23.96 -2.45
N GLN A 285 -13.13 -23.29 -1.63
CA GLN A 285 -14.17 -23.89 -0.79
C GLN A 285 -15.56 -23.47 -1.26
N ILE A 286 -16.37 -24.43 -1.69
CA ILE A 286 -17.73 -24.18 -2.18
C ILE A 286 -18.71 -25.01 -1.35
N LYS A 287 -19.79 -24.39 -0.88
CA LYS A 287 -20.88 -25.09 -0.20
C LYS A 287 -22.18 -24.88 -0.96
N PHE A 288 -22.81 -25.97 -1.39
CA PHE A 288 -24.05 -25.93 -2.15
C PHE A 288 -25.28 -26.14 -1.27
N TYR A 289 -26.33 -25.39 -1.55
CA TYR A 289 -27.68 -25.52 -0.98
C TYR A 289 -28.71 -25.64 -2.10
N GLY A 290 -29.79 -26.38 -1.86
CA GLY A 290 -30.88 -26.53 -2.85
C GLY A 290 -30.53 -27.42 -4.05
N CYS A 291 -29.65 -28.41 -3.89
CA CYS A 291 -29.23 -29.28 -5.00
C CYS A 291 -30.38 -30.05 -5.67
N ASP A 292 -31.50 -30.24 -4.97
CA ASP A 292 -32.72 -30.82 -5.54
C ASP A 292 -33.32 -29.98 -6.68
N ASN A 293 -33.02 -28.67 -6.70
CA ASN A 293 -33.46 -27.73 -7.74
C ASN A 293 -32.56 -27.73 -8.98
N ALA A 294 -31.41 -28.43 -8.94
CA ALA A 294 -30.41 -28.37 -10.00
C ALA A 294 -30.88 -29.07 -11.29
N THR A 295 -30.72 -28.40 -12.42
CA THR A 295 -30.90 -29.04 -13.75
C THR A 295 -29.80 -30.07 -14.01
N LYS A 296 -29.93 -30.86 -15.09
CA LYS A 296 -28.90 -31.85 -15.47
C LYS A 296 -27.56 -31.18 -15.76
N GLU A 297 -27.60 -30.06 -16.47
CA GLU A 297 -26.45 -29.26 -16.86
C GLU A 297 -25.77 -28.64 -15.63
N ILE A 298 -26.54 -28.08 -14.69
CA ILE A 298 -25.99 -27.55 -13.43
C ILE A 298 -25.33 -28.68 -12.62
N ASN A 299 -25.93 -29.87 -12.59
CA ASN A 299 -25.32 -31.04 -11.93
C ASN A 299 -23.99 -31.46 -12.57
N GLU A 300 -23.84 -31.35 -13.90
CA GLU A 300 -22.55 -31.59 -14.56
C GLU A 300 -21.50 -30.56 -14.16
N ILE A 301 -21.88 -29.30 -14.01
CA ILE A 301 -20.99 -28.24 -13.52
C ILE A 301 -20.60 -28.46 -12.05
N ILE A 302 -21.53 -28.88 -11.20
CA ILE A 302 -21.23 -29.22 -9.80
C ILE A 302 -20.17 -30.33 -9.75
N ARG A 303 -20.33 -31.39 -10.57
CA ARG A 303 -19.34 -32.47 -10.67
C ARG A 303 -17.99 -31.97 -11.16
N PHE A 304 -17.97 -31.14 -12.20
CA PHE A 304 -16.74 -30.50 -12.66
C PHE A 304 -16.05 -29.67 -11.56
N LEU A 305 -16.82 -28.93 -10.75
CA LEU A 305 -16.30 -28.18 -9.61
C LEU A 305 -15.78 -29.12 -8.51
N GLN A 306 -16.42 -30.26 -8.26
CA GLN A 306 -15.90 -31.27 -7.33
C GLN A 306 -14.56 -31.84 -7.78
N ASP A 307 -14.40 -32.10 -9.08
CA ASP A 307 -13.17 -32.65 -9.64
C ASP A 307 -12.02 -31.64 -9.64
N THR A 308 -12.34 -30.34 -9.74
CA THR A 308 -11.33 -29.27 -9.91
C THR A 308 -11.04 -28.45 -8.66
N LYS A 309 -11.89 -28.51 -7.63
CA LYS A 309 -11.77 -27.71 -6.41
C LYS A 309 -11.34 -28.55 -5.21
N LYS A 310 -10.74 -27.89 -4.21
CA LYS A 310 -10.17 -28.59 -3.04
C LYS A 310 -11.23 -29.04 -2.04
N LYS A 311 -12.32 -28.29 -1.87
CA LYS A 311 -13.39 -28.61 -0.91
C LYS A 311 -14.76 -28.22 -1.47
N VAL A 312 -15.60 -29.21 -1.73
CA VAL A 312 -17.01 -29.02 -2.06
C VAL A 312 -17.85 -29.71 -1.00
N GLU A 313 -18.75 -28.95 -0.39
CA GLU A 313 -19.66 -29.41 0.68
C GLU A 313 -21.12 -29.18 0.28
N TYR A 314 -22.02 -29.91 0.93
CA TYR A 314 -23.46 -29.74 0.79
C TYR A 314 -24.02 -29.25 2.13
N GLY A 315 -24.93 -28.29 2.06
CA GLY A 315 -25.61 -27.76 3.22
C GLY A 315 -26.94 -28.45 3.48
N ASP A 316 -27.30 -28.56 4.75
CA ASP A 316 -28.50 -29.28 5.21
C ASP A 316 -29.76 -28.40 5.23
N MET A 317 -29.63 -27.11 4.92
CA MET A 317 -30.77 -26.18 4.92
C MET A 317 -31.55 -26.32 3.62
N GLU A 318 -32.85 -26.62 3.73
CA GLU A 318 -33.73 -26.71 2.56
C GLU A 318 -33.90 -25.34 1.88
N VAL A 319 -34.01 -25.36 0.55
CA VAL A 319 -34.35 -24.20 -0.30
C VAL A 319 -35.67 -24.56 -0.97
N ARG A 320 -36.78 -24.35 -0.26
CA ARG A 320 -38.14 -24.72 -0.68
C ARG A 320 -39.12 -23.60 -0.47
#